data_AF-A0A433U055-F1
#
_entry.id   AF-A0A433U055-F1
#
_cell.length_a   1.000
_cell.length_b   1.000
_cell.length_c   1.000
_cell.angle_alpha   90.00
_cell.angle_beta   90.00
_cell.angle_gamma   90.00
#
_symmetry.space_group_name_H-M   'P 1'
#
loop_
_entity.id
_entity.type
_entity.pdbx_description
1 polymer ?
#
loop_
_entity_poly.entity_id
_entity_poly.type
_entity_poly.pdbx_seq_one_letter_code
_entity_poly.pdbx_strand_id
1 'polypeptide(L)'
;RVSVPSQPYLTHKFTDSGGVKFDSFIEPYFVSANGAVLLLDSYLPLFVSINDKKDGQLVFKSAFLEPYSPDSFKAGLTLSYKVCKGFSARAVHQRLSPLRLRPPLPAAPSGSLLQFPIWSTRAFQDAQLNEAGLIEFTSKFSVWKLPYNHLFIVGNYSKASGVFSFNEKKFPHSHQLIMEWKEKFSSKVGELLVGVEVSPSVPETGLQNSESPVHVQYSSSATQNMRPGQNLLLDITSESAVHWFKSQLRGLRDMSVHGFLFAGGHAASLFPRHTLQSDLVTNRSLLHPNQYTEMYGEIAGSIAMPTADRGYSILGSGYLAQKHGFVADAGPFGSAWDHRKGLKAVIPTTITCGLLGYPFVVAGPVGGLSFSGTPPSKELYVRWLSLATYLPALEMAWGPWLYDQTVINHARSMLEFRQLVLWPKYFAELVEEAAKTGTPILRP
;
A
#
# COMPACT_ATOMS: atom_id res chain seq x y z
N ARG A 1 -6.75 11.85 -23.28
CA ARG A 1 -6.91 10.39 -23.10
C ARG A 1 -5.56 9.83 -22.65
N VAL A 2 -5.54 8.91 -21.69
CA VAL A 2 -4.30 8.30 -21.18
C VAL A 2 -3.63 7.49 -22.30
N SER A 3 -2.29 7.48 -22.32
CA SER A 3 -1.46 6.71 -23.24
C SER A 3 -0.46 5.92 -22.41
N VAL A 4 -0.51 4.59 -22.51
CA VAL A 4 0.39 3.67 -21.81
C VAL A 4 1.11 2.84 -22.86
N PRO A 5 2.44 2.97 -22.98
CA PRO A 5 3.20 2.18 -23.94
C PRO A 5 3.17 0.70 -23.58
N SER A 6 3.35 -0.17 -24.57
CA SER A 6 3.47 -1.61 -24.33
C SER A 6 4.58 -1.92 -23.35
N GLN A 7 4.23 -2.54 -22.22
CA GLN A 7 5.17 -2.87 -21.16
C GLN A 7 4.72 -4.10 -20.35
N PRO A 8 5.63 -4.76 -19.61
CA PRO A 8 5.28 -5.86 -18.73
C PRO A 8 4.19 -5.45 -17.72
N TYR A 9 3.18 -6.30 -17.56
CA TYR A 9 2.09 -6.10 -16.61
C TYR A 9 2.49 -6.53 -15.19
N LEU A 10 3.38 -5.75 -14.59
CA LEU A 10 3.90 -5.98 -13.25
C LEU A 10 3.51 -4.86 -12.29
N THR A 11 3.42 -5.18 -11.00
CA THR A 11 3.27 -4.16 -9.97
C THR A 11 4.55 -3.33 -9.90
N HIS A 12 4.42 -2.01 -9.97
CA HIS A 12 5.54 -1.08 -9.84
C HIS A 12 5.32 -0.10 -8.71
N LYS A 13 6.42 0.25 -8.04
CA LYS A 13 6.43 1.43 -7.19
C LYS A 13 6.41 2.66 -8.08
N PHE A 14 5.49 3.59 -7.81
CA PHE A 14 5.47 4.88 -8.49
C PHE A 14 6.79 5.65 -8.27
N THR A 15 7.34 6.22 -9.35
CA THR A 15 8.50 7.11 -9.33
C THR A 15 8.25 8.30 -10.25
N ASP A 16 8.55 9.51 -9.77
CA ASP A 16 8.37 10.75 -10.53
C ASP A 16 9.22 10.82 -11.82
N SER A 17 10.34 10.10 -11.83
CA SER A 17 11.31 10.08 -12.93
C SER A 17 11.10 8.94 -13.94
N GLY A 18 10.05 8.14 -13.77
CA GLY A 18 9.71 7.03 -14.66
C GLY A 18 8.74 7.43 -15.79
N GLY A 19 8.81 6.73 -16.92
CA GLY A 19 7.72 6.74 -17.90
C GLY A 19 6.41 6.19 -17.30
N VAL A 20 5.30 6.27 -18.03
CA VAL A 20 3.99 5.78 -17.54
C VAL A 20 4.08 4.27 -17.23
N LYS A 21 3.86 3.89 -15.97
CA LYS A 21 3.86 2.49 -15.47
C LYS A 21 2.49 2.10 -14.91
N PHE A 22 2.20 0.80 -14.89
CA PHE A 22 1.14 0.27 -14.04
C PHE A 22 1.58 0.34 -12.58
N ASP A 23 0.70 0.79 -11.70
CA ASP A 23 1.01 1.23 -10.34
C ASP A 23 1.12 0.05 -9.34
N SER A 24 1.11 0.36 -8.04
CA SER A 24 1.22 -0.60 -6.94
C SER A 24 0.15 -1.69 -6.90
N PHE A 25 -1.06 -1.42 -7.42
CA PHE A 25 -2.21 -2.33 -7.38
C PHE A 25 -2.71 -2.59 -8.80
N ILE A 26 -2.63 -3.84 -9.23
CA ILE A 26 -3.05 -4.26 -10.56
C ILE A 26 -3.73 -5.62 -10.47
N GLU A 27 -4.67 -5.89 -11.36
CA GLU A 27 -5.33 -7.20 -11.45
C GLU A 27 -5.57 -7.56 -12.91
N PRO A 28 -5.56 -8.84 -13.30
CA PRO A 28 -5.86 -9.28 -14.66
C PRO A 28 -7.37 -9.15 -15.00
N TYR A 29 -7.97 -8.03 -14.61
CA TYR A 29 -9.38 -7.69 -14.71
C TYR A 29 -9.53 -6.30 -15.34
N PHE A 30 -10.15 -6.25 -16.52
CA PHE A 30 -10.38 -5.01 -17.25
C PHE A 30 -11.87 -4.86 -17.52
N VAL A 31 -12.47 -3.78 -17.03
CA VAL A 31 -13.90 -3.49 -17.20
C VAL A 31 -14.10 -2.22 -18.01
N SER A 32 -15.11 -2.23 -18.89
CA SER A 32 -15.52 -1.06 -19.65
C SER A 32 -16.86 -0.52 -19.15
N ALA A 33 -17.11 0.77 -19.40
CA ALA A 33 -18.37 1.43 -19.07
C ALA A 33 -19.59 0.77 -19.75
N ASN A 34 -19.39 0.09 -20.90
CA ASN A 34 -20.46 -0.59 -21.61
C ASN A 34 -20.79 -2.00 -21.05
N GLY A 35 -20.12 -2.44 -19.98
CA GLY A 35 -20.37 -3.75 -19.38
C GLY A 35 -19.63 -4.92 -20.01
N ALA A 36 -18.57 -4.65 -20.78
CA ALA A 36 -17.63 -5.70 -21.20
C ALA A 36 -16.52 -5.85 -20.15
N VAL A 37 -16.16 -7.09 -19.83
CA VAL A 37 -15.05 -7.45 -18.95
C VAL A 37 -14.12 -8.42 -19.67
N LEU A 38 -12.82 -8.16 -19.59
CA LEU A 38 -11.76 -9.09 -19.97
C LEU A 38 -11.10 -9.61 -18.69
N LEU A 39 -11.12 -10.93 -18.52
CA LEU A 39 -10.44 -11.65 -17.45
C LEU A 39 -9.27 -12.40 -18.07
N LEU A 40 -8.04 -12.01 -17.77
CA LEU A 40 -6.85 -12.72 -18.24
C LEU A 40 -6.44 -13.77 -17.20
N ASP A 41 -5.77 -14.84 -17.63
CA ASP A 41 -5.15 -15.76 -16.69
C ASP A 41 -4.05 -15.05 -15.89
N SER A 42 -3.98 -15.33 -14.59
CA SER A 42 -3.19 -14.52 -13.65
C SER A 42 -1.68 -14.62 -13.80
N TYR A 43 -1.16 -15.64 -14.48
CA TYR A 43 0.28 -15.91 -14.54
C TYR A 43 0.76 -16.04 -15.98
N LEU A 44 0.31 -15.13 -16.84
CA LEU A 44 0.79 -14.98 -18.21
C LEU A 44 2.03 -14.07 -18.26
N PRO A 45 3.03 -14.32 -19.13
CA PRO A 45 4.11 -13.38 -19.40
C PRO A 45 3.59 -12.19 -20.22
N LEU A 46 2.77 -11.37 -19.57
CA LEU A 46 1.85 -10.42 -20.17
C LEU A 46 2.49 -9.04 -20.35
N PHE A 47 2.29 -8.49 -21.54
CA PHE A 47 2.50 -7.10 -21.90
C PHE A 47 1.15 -6.45 -22.19
N VAL A 48 0.96 -5.23 -21.67
CA VAL A 48 -0.27 -4.46 -21.89
C VAL A 48 0.09 -3.07 -22.39
N SER A 49 -0.67 -2.58 -23.36
CA SER A 49 -0.63 -1.20 -23.83
C SER A 49 -2.02 -0.59 -23.89
N ILE A 50 -2.12 0.72 -23.66
CA ILE A 50 -3.37 1.46 -23.70
C ILE A 50 -3.17 2.67 -24.59
N ASN A 51 -3.82 2.68 -25.76
CA ASN A 51 -3.78 3.78 -26.70
C ASN A 51 -2.34 4.21 -27.09
N ASP A 52 -1.41 3.25 -27.10
CA ASP A 52 0.02 3.46 -27.36
C ASP A 52 0.26 4.12 -28.72
N LYS A 53 -0.42 3.62 -29.75
CA LYS A 53 -0.35 4.13 -31.13
C LYS A 53 -1.36 5.25 -31.41
N LYS A 54 -1.99 5.81 -30.37
CA LYS A 54 -3.07 6.82 -30.47
C LYS A 54 -4.28 6.35 -31.30
N ASP A 55 -4.51 5.06 -31.36
CA ASP A 55 -5.56 4.38 -32.13
C ASP A 55 -6.79 3.99 -31.27
N GLY A 56 -6.78 4.34 -29.98
CA GLY A 56 -7.85 4.01 -29.03
C GLY A 56 -7.89 2.55 -28.60
N GLN A 57 -6.88 1.73 -28.91
CA GLN A 57 -6.88 0.29 -28.62
C GLN A 57 -6.31 -0.04 -27.24
N LEU A 58 -6.81 -1.14 -26.65
CA LEU A 58 -6.21 -1.83 -25.51
C LEU A 58 -5.61 -3.13 -26.05
N VAL A 59 -4.30 -3.31 -25.93
CA VAL A 59 -3.59 -4.45 -26.53
C VAL A 59 -2.97 -5.33 -25.46
N PHE A 60 -3.20 -6.63 -25.57
CA PHE A 60 -2.60 -7.66 -24.73
C PHE A 60 -1.67 -8.52 -25.59
N LYS A 61 -0.44 -8.73 -25.13
CA LYS A 61 0.55 -9.58 -25.79
C LYS A 61 1.19 -10.48 -24.76
N SER A 62 1.17 -11.78 -25.00
CA SER A 62 2.00 -12.72 -24.25
C SER A 62 3.34 -12.86 -24.97
N ALA A 63 4.46 -12.67 -24.27
CA ALA A 63 5.80 -12.81 -24.87
C ALA A 63 6.88 -13.14 -23.84
N PHE A 64 7.84 -13.98 -24.23
CA PHE A 64 9.09 -14.16 -23.50
C PHE A 64 10.09 -13.05 -23.88
N LEU A 65 9.85 -11.88 -23.31
CA LEU A 65 10.71 -10.70 -23.35
C LEU A 65 10.93 -10.23 -21.92
N GLU A 66 12.01 -9.48 -21.67
CA GLU A 66 12.35 -8.97 -20.33
C GLU A 66 11.12 -8.40 -19.60
N PRO A 67 10.82 -8.85 -18.37
CA PRO A 67 11.63 -9.75 -17.53
C PRO A 67 11.30 -11.26 -17.66
N TYR A 68 10.37 -11.66 -18.52
CA TYR A 68 9.95 -13.06 -18.64
C TYR A 68 10.93 -13.89 -19.48
N SER A 69 11.22 -15.12 -19.04
CA SER A 69 12.05 -16.08 -19.79
C SER A 69 11.32 -17.41 -19.99
N PRO A 70 11.55 -18.14 -21.11
CA PRO A 70 10.85 -19.39 -21.41
C PRO A 70 11.00 -20.45 -20.31
N ASP A 71 12.20 -20.55 -19.72
CA ASP A 71 12.53 -21.54 -18.68
C ASP A 71 11.65 -21.41 -17.43
N SER A 72 11.11 -20.21 -17.19
CA SER A 72 10.25 -19.92 -16.06
C SER A 72 8.78 -20.36 -16.28
N PHE A 73 8.38 -20.66 -17.52
CA PHE A 73 6.99 -20.94 -17.89
C PHE A 73 6.86 -22.30 -18.61
N LYS A 74 6.68 -23.37 -17.82
CA LYS A 74 6.59 -24.76 -18.31
C LYS A 74 5.48 -25.03 -19.34
N ALA A 75 4.40 -24.24 -19.31
CA ALA A 75 3.24 -24.43 -20.19
C ALA A 75 3.40 -23.83 -21.61
N GLY A 76 4.56 -23.24 -21.91
CA GLY A 76 4.79 -22.54 -23.18
C GLY A 76 4.07 -21.19 -23.27
N LEU A 77 4.16 -20.55 -24.44
CA LEU A 77 3.62 -19.21 -24.64
C LEU A 77 2.15 -19.24 -25.05
N THR A 78 1.26 -18.79 -24.16
CA THR A 78 -0.19 -18.68 -24.44
C THR A 78 -0.72 -17.31 -24.04
N LEU A 79 -1.83 -16.89 -24.64
CA LEU A 79 -2.62 -15.73 -24.21
C LEU A 79 -4.05 -16.21 -23.93
N SER A 80 -4.29 -16.61 -22.68
CA SER A 80 -5.58 -17.12 -22.22
C SER A 80 -6.39 -16.02 -21.55
N TYR A 81 -7.63 -15.83 -21.99
CA TYR A 81 -8.53 -14.83 -21.45
C TYR A 81 -9.99 -15.22 -21.65
N LYS A 82 -10.88 -14.63 -20.85
CA LYS A 82 -12.33 -14.75 -20.97
C LYS A 82 -12.94 -13.39 -21.20
N VAL A 83 -13.90 -13.34 -22.12
CA VAL A 83 -14.72 -12.16 -22.36
C VAL A 83 -16.07 -12.37 -21.70
N CYS A 84 -16.47 -11.46 -20.82
CA CYS A 84 -17.78 -11.46 -20.20
C CYS A 84 -18.52 -10.18 -20.62
N LYS A 85 -19.81 -10.30 -20.94
CA LYS A 85 -20.66 -9.17 -21.29
C LYS A 85 -21.89 -9.16 -20.39
N GLY A 86 -22.09 -8.06 -19.69
CA GLY A 86 -23.33 -7.77 -19.00
C GLY A 86 -24.07 -6.61 -19.65
N PHE A 87 -25.30 -6.37 -19.16
CA PHE A 87 -26.14 -5.25 -19.58
C PHE A 87 -25.56 -3.88 -19.17
N SER A 88 -24.74 -3.84 -18.12
CA SER A 88 -24.04 -2.64 -17.66
C SER A 88 -22.74 -3.00 -16.93
N ALA A 89 -21.84 -2.02 -16.78
CA ALA A 89 -20.61 -2.17 -15.98
C ALA A 89 -20.91 -2.62 -14.54
N ARG A 90 -21.94 -2.03 -13.93
CA ARG A 90 -22.40 -2.41 -12.59
C ARG A 90 -22.83 -3.88 -12.53
N ALA A 91 -23.71 -4.30 -13.44
CA ALA A 91 -24.27 -5.65 -13.42
C ALA A 91 -23.18 -6.73 -13.61
N VAL A 92 -22.25 -6.52 -14.55
CA VAL A 92 -21.16 -7.47 -14.78
C VAL A 92 -20.16 -7.47 -13.62
N HIS A 93 -19.83 -6.31 -13.05
CA HIS A 93 -18.89 -6.20 -11.94
C HIS A 93 -19.45 -6.84 -10.66
N GLN A 94 -20.70 -6.56 -10.30
CA GLN A 94 -21.35 -7.17 -9.12
C GLN A 94 -21.43 -8.70 -9.21
N ARG A 95 -21.59 -9.25 -10.43
CA ARG A 95 -21.61 -10.70 -10.64
C ARG A 95 -20.22 -11.33 -10.59
N LEU A 96 -19.21 -10.68 -11.16
CA LEU A 96 -17.86 -11.25 -11.31
C LEU A 96 -16.96 -10.97 -10.11
N SER A 97 -17.11 -9.84 -9.42
CA SER A 97 -16.23 -9.43 -8.33
C SER A 97 -16.13 -10.51 -7.23
N PRO A 98 -17.25 -11.06 -6.70
CA PRO A 98 -17.20 -12.11 -5.68
C PRO A 98 -16.52 -13.41 -6.13
N LEU A 99 -16.55 -13.69 -7.45
CA LEU A 99 -16.10 -14.96 -8.03
C LEU A 99 -14.65 -14.92 -8.53
N ARG A 100 -14.15 -13.74 -8.86
CA ARG A 100 -12.90 -13.57 -9.62
C ARG A 100 -11.92 -12.57 -9.04
N LEU A 101 -12.40 -11.56 -8.31
CA LEU A 101 -11.55 -10.53 -7.72
C LEU A 101 -11.42 -10.73 -6.23
N ARG A 102 -12.55 -10.82 -5.52
CA ARG A 102 -12.56 -10.75 -4.07
C ARG A 102 -13.56 -11.73 -3.49
N PRO A 103 -13.11 -12.83 -2.86
CA PRO A 103 -14.02 -13.61 -2.04
C PRO A 103 -14.52 -12.77 -0.85
N PRO A 104 -15.70 -13.06 -0.30
CA PRO A 104 -16.17 -12.44 0.94
C PRO A 104 -15.10 -12.50 2.02
N LEU A 105 -14.85 -11.38 2.68
CA LEU A 105 -13.91 -11.36 3.80
C LEU A 105 -14.56 -11.93 5.05
N PRO A 106 -13.81 -12.67 5.89
CA PRO A 106 -14.26 -13.03 7.23
C PRO A 106 -14.57 -11.80 8.11
N ALA A 107 -13.77 -10.74 7.96
CA ALA A 107 -13.96 -9.46 8.65
C ALA A 107 -13.38 -8.30 7.82
N ALA A 108 -13.98 -7.12 7.95
CA ALA A 108 -13.38 -5.87 7.45
C ALA A 108 -12.11 -5.50 8.25
N PRO A 109 -11.24 -4.61 7.74
CA PRO A 109 -10.23 -3.95 8.56
C PRO A 109 -10.87 -3.28 9.79
N SER A 110 -10.08 -3.02 10.83
CA SER A 110 -10.56 -2.32 12.02
C SER A 110 -11.38 -1.08 11.65
N GLY A 111 -12.60 -0.99 12.17
CA GLY A 111 -13.47 0.18 11.95
C GLY A 111 -12.78 1.47 12.37
N SER A 112 -11.97 1.45 13.43
CA SER A 112 -11.22 2.63 13.90
C SER A 112 -10.22 3.13 12.86
N LEU A 113 -9.60 2.24 12.08
CA LEU A 113 -8.61 2.57 11.05
C LEU A 113 -9.24 3.30 9.86
N LEU A 114 -10.51 3.03 9.60
CA LEU A 114 -11.28 3.67 8.52
C LEU A 114 -12.04 4.90 9.03
N GLN A 115 -12.47 4.90 10.29
CA GLN A 115 -13.24 5.98 10.92
C GLN A 115 -12.37 7.20 11.25
N PHE A 116 -11.22 6.98 11.88
CA PHE A 116 -10.34 8.03 12.38
C PHE A 116 -9.26 8.40 11.34
N PRO A 117 -8.69 9.62 11.41
CA PRO A 117 -7.51 9.95 10.62
C PRO A 117 -6.33 9.04 11.00
N ILE A 118 -5.65 8.53 9.99
CA ILE A 118 -4.35 7.88 10.12
C ILE A 118 -3.29 8.98 10.13
N TRP A 119 -2.74 9.31 11.28
CA TRP A 119 -1.62 10.25 11.36
C TRP A 119 -0.32 9.53 10.99
N SER A 120 0.56 10.17 10.21
CA SER A 120 1.84 9.55 9.85
C SER A 120 3.00 10.54 9.81
N THR A 121 4.22 10.02 9.96
CA THR A 121 5.45 10.83 9.85
C THR A 121 5.93 10.98 8.40
N ARG A 122 5.11 10.68 7.38
CA ARG A 122 5.52 10.75 5.96
C ARG A 122 6.04 12.12 5.52
N ALA A 123 5.57 13.18 6.18
CA ALA A 123 5.96 14.56 5.91
C ALA A 123 7.19 15.01 6.73
N PHE A 124 7.70 14.17 7.63
CA PHE A 124 8.83 14.54 8.47
C PHE A 124 10.11 14.57 7.64
N GLN A 125 10.92 15.59 7.90
CA GLN A 125 12.32 15.56 7.49
C GLN A 125 13.12 14.61 8.41
N ASP A 126 14.25 14.09 7.93
CA ASP A 126 15.04 13.10 8.70
C ASP A 126 15.45 13.63 10.10
N ALA A 127 15.75 14.92 10.19
CA ALA A 127 16.08 15.60 11.45
C ALA A 127 14.92 15.69 12.45
N GLN A 128 13.67 15.61 11.98
CA GLN A 128 12.46 15.63 12.82
C GLN A 128 12.02 14.22 13.24
N LEU A 129 12.47 13.18 12.53
CA LEU A 129 12.13 11.79 12.81
C LEU A 129 12.97 11.26 13.98
N ASN A 130 12.67 11.74 15.17
CA ASN A 130 13.26 11.33 16.44
C ASN A 130 12.23 11.44 17.58
N GLU A 131 12.61 11.02 18.78
CA GLU A 131 11.74 10.99 19.97
C GLU A 131 11.10 12.35 20.27
N ALA A 132 11.89 13.43 20.28
CA ALA A 132 11.41 14.78 20.56
C ALA A 132 10.40 15.27 19.50
N GLY A 133 10.68 15.03 18.22
CA GLY A 133 9.77 15.39 17.12
C GLY A 133 8.44 14.64 17.20
N LEU A 134 8.46 13.35 17.59
CA LEU A 134 7.24 12.57 17.81
C LEU A 134 6.43 13.08 19.00
N ILE A 135 7.08 13.43 20.10
CA ILE A 135 6.43 14.02 21.28
C ILE A 135 5.78 15.36 20.91
N GLU A 136 6.51 16.22 20.19
CA GLU A 136 5.96 17.49 19.73
C GLU A 136 4.75 17.27 18.82
N PHE A 137 4.86 16.38 17.83
CA PHE A 137 3.79 16.10 16.87
C PHE A 137 2.53 15.58 17.55
N THR A 138 2.65 14.59 18.43
CA THR A 138 1.50 14.02 19.15
C THR A 138 0.91 15.00 20.18
N SER A 139 1.70 15.92 20.73
CA SER A 139 1.18 16.97 21.63
C SER A 139 0.14 17.86 20.93
N LYS A 140 0.31 18.11 19.62
CA LYS A 140 -0.58 18.94 18.81
C LYS A 140 -2.00 18.39 18.77
N PHE A 141 -2.19 17.07 18.89
CA PHE A 141 -3.51 16.45 18.88
C PHE A 141 -4.38 16.95 20.04
N SER A 142 -3.81 17.01 21.25
CA SER A 142 -4.51 17.53 22.43
C SER A 142 -4.64 19.05 22.41
N VAL A 143 -3.55 19.76 22.08
CA VAL A 143 -3.53 21.24 22.03
C VAL A 143 -4.60 21.76 21.08
N TRP A 144 -4.71 21.16 19.90
CA TRP A 144 -5.66 21.58 18.87
C TRP A 144 -6.95 20.77 18.85
N LYS A 145 -7.21 19.92 19.87
CA LYS A 145 -8.41 19.07 19.97
C LYS A 145 -8.73 18.36 18.64
N LEU A 146 -7.71 17.82 17.98
CA LEU A 146 -7.88 17.11 16.72
C LEU A 146 -8.22 15.65 17.02
N PRO A 147 -9.13 15.01 16.26
CA PRO A 147 -9.35 13.58 16.42
C PRO A 147 -8.13 12.73 16.03
N TYR A 148 -7.89 11.65 16.76
CA TYR A 148 -6.80 10.69 16.52
C TYR A 148 -7.22 9.30 16.96
N ASN A 149 -6.60 8.28 16.35
CA ASN A 149 -6.63 6.91 16.86
C ASN A 149 -5.39 6.12 16.37
N HIS A 150 -4.86 6.46 15.20
CA HIS A 150 -3.70 5.77 14.62
C HIS A 150 -2.55 6.74 14.37
N LEU A 151 -1.34 6.32 14.74
CA LEU A 151 -0.09 6.98 14.37
C LEU A 151 0.84 5.96 13.70
N PHE A 152 1.25 6.21 12.46
CA PHE A 152 2.27 5.45 11.77
C PHE A 152 3.61 6.18 11.76
N ILE A 153 4.63 5.55 12.35
CA ILE A 153 6.01 5.99 12.27
C ILE A 153 6.64 5.33 11.04
N VAL A 154 6.89 6.14 10.03
CA VAL A 154 7.40 5.72 8.71
C VAL A 154 8.73 6.39 8.40
N GLY A 155 9.45 5.86 7.39
CA GLY A 155 10.76 6.36 6.98
C GLY A 155 11.90 5.77 7.82
N ASN A 156 12.97 6.55 8.00
CA ASN A 156 14.22 6.10 8.62
C ASN A 156 14.16 6.07 10.16
N TYR A 157 13.14 5.41 10.72
CA TYR A 157 13.02 5.22 12.17
C TYR A 157 14.00 4.15 12.68
N SER A 158 14.40 3.21 11.81
CA SER A 158 15.37 2.17 12.10
C SER A 158 16.79 2.56 11.64
N LYS A 159 17.78 1.71 11.97
CA LYS A 159 19.19 1.94 11.60
C LYS A 159 19.44 1.79 10.10
N ALA A 160 18.69 0.91 9.43
CA ALA A 160 18.80 0.63 8.00
C ALA A 160 17.52 -0.03 7.47
N SER A 161 17.35 -0.05 6.15
CA SER A 161 16.26 -0.77 5.50
C SER A 161 16.31 -2.26 5.85
N GLY A 162 15.16 -2.86 6.14
CA GLY A 162 15.06 -4.27 6.57
C GLY A 162 15.42 -4.51 8.04
N VAL A 163 15.87 -3.49 8.77
CA VAL A 163 16.00 -3.56 10.23
C VAL A 163 14.69 -3.11 10.86
N PHE A 164 14.05 -4.00 11.62
CA PHE A 164 12.73 -3.78 12.24
C PHE A 164 12.85 -3.47 13.73
N SER A 165 13.76 -2.55 14.07
CA SER A 165 13.94 -2.02 15.42
C SER A 165 14.25 -0.54 15.36
N PHE A 166 13.84 0.20 16.39
CA PHE A 166 14.06 1.64 16.45
C PHE A 166 15.56 1.97 16.57
N ASN A 167 16.00 3.01 15.88
CA ASN A 167 17.35 3.52 16.02
C ASN A 167 17.52 4.19 17.39
N GLU A 168 18.25 3.55 18.30
CA GLU A 168 18.49 4.03 19.68
C GLU A 168 19.10 5.44 19.75
N LYS A 169 19.82 5.91 18.71
CA LYS A 169 20.32 7.29 18.68
C LYS A 169 19.20 8.31 18.45
N LYS A 170 18.17 7.94 17.69
CA LYS A 170 17.00 8.79 17.39
C LYS A 170 15.87 8.58 18.39
N PHE A 171 15.75 7.38 18.96
CA PHE A 171 14.68 6.94 19.85
C PHE A 171 15.23 6.13 21.04
N PRO A 172 15.99 6.77 21.94
CA PRO A 172 16.62 6.10 23.07
C PRO A 172 15.61 5.41 24.01
N HIS A 173 14.36 5.87 24.07
CA HIS A 173 13.31 5.35 24.94
C HIS A 173 12.04 4.94 24.16
N SER A 174 12.19 4.45 22.93
CA SER A 174 11.06 4.09 22.04
C SER A 174 9.98 3.24 22.71
N HIS A 175 10.35 2.19 23.45
CA HIS A 175 9.38 1.33 24.15
C HIS A 175 8.62 2.11 25.24
N GLN A 176 9.33 2.85 26.08
CA GLN A 176 8.74 3.67 27.12
C GLN A 176 7.79 4.72 26.53
N LEU A 177 8.20 5.42 25.47
CA LEU A 177 7.39 6.42 24.79
C LEU A 177 6.06 5.82 24.27
N ILE A 178 6.10 4.65 23.64
CA ILE A 178 4.89 3.98 23.13
C ILE A 178 3.96 3.59 24.29
N MET A 179 4.51 3.10 25.40
CA MET A 179 3.75 2.77 26.61
C MET A 179 3.12 4.01 27.25
N GLU A 180 3.87 5.10 27.37
CA GLU A 180 3.35 6.38 27.88
C GLU A 180 2.22 6.93 27.01
N TRP A 181 2.32 6.80 25.68
CA TRP A 181 1.22 7.16 24.78
C TRP A 181 0.00 6.29 24.98
N LYS A 182 0.18 4.98 25.12
CA LYS A 182 -0.93 4.07 25.42
C LYS A 182 -1.68 4.54 26.65
N GLU A 183 -1.00 4.84 27.75
CA GLU A 183 -1.62 5.33 28.99
C GLU A 183 -2.27 6.71 28.83
N LYS A 184 -1.53 7.67 28.28
CA LYS A 184 -1.97 9.08 28.13
C LYS A 184 -3.20 9.22 27.24
N PHE A 185 -3.27 8.46 26.15
CA PHE A 185 -4.34 8.55 25.17
C PHE A 185 -5.52 7.61 25.45
N SER A 186 -5.36 6.55 26.27
CA SER A 186 -6.44 5.62 26.62
C SER A 186 -7.63 6.28 27.35
N SER A 187 -7.42 7.41 28.03
CA SER A 187 -8.46 8.08 28.84
C SER A 187 -9.44 8.96 28.06
N LYS A 188 -9.19 9.26 26.78
CA LYS A 188 -9.94 10.28 26.01
C LYS A 188 -10.45 9.73 24.68
N VAL A 189 -11.63 9.10 24.68
CA VAL A 189 -12.47 8.81 23.49
C VAL A 189 -11.81 7.93 22.39
N GLY A 190 -10.51 7.63 22.48
CA GLY A 190 -9.80 6.67 21.62
C GLY A 190 -8.36 6.45 22.07
N GLU A 191 -7.97 5.18 22.21
CA GLU A 191 -6.57 4.76 22.42
C GLU A 191 -5.73 5.15 21.19
N LEU A 192 -4.51 5.67 21.39
CA LEU A 192 -3.59 5.92 20.28
C LEU A 192 -2.82 4.63 19.94
N LEU A 193 -3.18 4.01 18.83
CA LEU A 193 -2.55 2.80 18.30
C LEU A 193 -1.36 3.18 17.41
N VAL A 194 -0.18 2.70 17.81
CA VAL A 194 1.07 2.93 17.08
C VAL A 194 1.27 1.83 16.05
N GLY A 195 1.60 2.24 14.83
CA GLY A 195 2.08 1.38 13.76
C GLY A 195 3.42 1.83 13.20
N VAL A 196 4.11 0.96 12.49
CA VAL A 196 5.38 1.28 11.83
C VAL A 196 5.43 0.79 10.39
N GLU A 197 6.28 1.42 9.58
CA GLU A 197 6.59 0.92 8.24
C GLU A 197 7.49 -0.31 8.29
N VAL A 198 7.18 -1.31 7.48
CA VAL A 198 7.97 -2.54 7.28
C VAL A 198 8.07 -2.82 5.79
N SER A 199 9.15 -3.45 5.35
CA SER A 199 9.38 -3.74 3.93
C SER A 199 9.93 -5.16 3.79
N PRO A 200 9.89 -5.78 2.60
CA PRO A 200 10.53 -7.08 2.40
C PRO A 200 12.05 -6.96 2.24
N SER A 201 12.68 -5.89 2.72
CA SER A 201 14.14 -5.76 2.68
C SER A 201 14.78 -6.62 3.76
N VAL A 202 15.93 -7.22 3.44
CA VAL A 202 16.77 -7.99 4.36
C VAL A 202 18.06 -7.20 4.62
N PRO A 203 18.42 -6.94 5.88
CA PRO A 203 19.66 -6.23 6.21
C PRO A 203 20.85 -7.17 6.07
N GLU A 204 22.06 -6.62 5.90
CA GLU A 204 23.30 -7.42 5.76
C GLU A 204 23.55 -8.33 6.97
N THR A 205 23.14 -7.94 8.19
CA THR A 205 23.24 -8.80 9.38
C THR A 205 22.34 -10.04 9.31
N GLY A 206 21.26 -9.98 8.52
CA GLY A 206 20.41 -11.13 8.20
C GLY A 206 21.10 -12.19 7.34
N LEU A 207 22.27 -11.88 6.77
CA LEU A 207 23.09 -12.81 5.99
C LEU A 207 23.94 -13.75 6.85
N GLN A 208 24.21 -13.38 8.10
CA GLN A 208 25.19 -14.08 8.95
C GLN A 208 24.57 -15.16 9.85
N ASN A 209 23.24 -15.16 10.03
CA ASN A 209 22.57 -15.92 11.08
C ASN A 209 21.66 -17.05 10.58
N SER A 210 21.79 -17.50 9.33
CA SER A 210 20.93 -18.53 8.76
C SER A 210 21.73 -19.58 7.98
N GLU A 211 21.53 -20.85 8.30
CA GLU A 211 22.08 -21.99 7.53
C GLU A 211 21.57 -22.03 6.07
N SER A 212 20.47 -21.31 5.77
CA SER A 212 19.91 -21.14 4.43
C SER A 212 19.60 -19.66 4.16
N PRO A 213 19.86 -19.15 2.94
CA PRO A 213 19.66 -17.74 2.63
C PRO A 213 18.20 -17.32 2.83
N VAL A 214 18.01 -16.21 3.54
CA VAL A 214 16.67 -15.60 3.76
C VAL A 214 16.27 -14.59 2.68
N HIS A 215 17.15 -14.33 1.71
CA HIS A 215 16.95 -13.34 0.66
C HIS A 215 17.01 -13.99 -0.73
N VAL A 216 16.35 -13.35 -1.70
CA VAL A 216 16.43 -13.70 -3.11
C VAL A 216 17.86 -13.55 -3.58
N GLN A 217 18.41 -14.64 -4.10
CA GLN A 217 19.73 -14.65 -4.73
C GLN A 217 19.59 -14.39 -6.23
N TYR A 218 20.68 -13.98 -6.85
CA TYR A 218 20.74 -13.68 -8.28
C TYR A 218 21.86 -14.49 -8.93
N SER A 219 21.67 -14.87 -10.19
CA SER A 219 22.72 -15.47 -11.01
C SER A 219 23.98 -14.59 -11.04
N SER A 220 25.16 -15.17 -11.27
CA SER A 220 26.42 -14.42 -11.29
C SER A 220 26.46 -13.32 -12.36
N SER A 221 25.68 -13.45 -13.43
CA SER A 221 25.50 -12.40 -14.45
C SER A 221 24.59 -11.27 -13.97
N ALA A 222 23.50 -11.59 -13.26
CA ALA A 222 22.56 -10.60 -12.75
C ALA A 222 23.09 -9.82 -11.53
N THR A 223 23.95 -10.42 -10.70
CA THR A 223 24.59 -9.71 -9.58
C THR A 223 25.44 -8.52 -10.04
N GLN A 224 26.06 -8.59 -11.22
CA GLN A 224 26.80 -7.46 -11.81
C GLN A 224 25.91 -6.26 -12.16
N ASN A 225 24.60 -6.49 -12.35
CA ASN A 225 23.65 -5.45 -12.67
C ASN A 225 23.06 -4.75 -11.43
N MET A 226 23.31 -5.30 -10.23
CA MET A 226 22.86 -4.71 -8.98
C MET A 226 23.68 -3.46 -8.64
N ARG A 227 23.01 -2.44 -8.12
CA ARG A 227 23.70 -1.22 -7.67
C ARG A 227 24.32 -1.48 -6.28
N PRO A 228 25.49 -0.89 -5.98
CA PRO A 228 26.00 -0.85 -4.61
C PRO A 228 24.95 -0.27 -3.65
N GLY A 229 24.71 -0.95 -2.52
CA GLY A 229 23.70 -0.53 -1.54
C GLY A 229 22.25 -0.80 -1.93
N GLN A 230 21.99 -1.56 -3.00
CA GLN A 230 20.64 -2.04 -3.31
C GLN A 230 20.18 -3.01 -2.21
N ASN A 231 18.99 -2.77 -1.65
CA ASN A 231 18.43 -3.63 -0.62
C ASN A 231 18.26 -5.06 -1.16
N LEU A 232 18.69 -6.03 -0.36
CA LEU A 232 18.36 -7.44 -0.59
C LEU A 232 16.87 -7.64 -0.27
N LEU A 233 16.21 -8.46 -1.07
CA LEU A 233 14.78 -8.75 -0.91
C LEU A 233 14.59 -10.10 -0.26
N LEU A 234 13.63 -10.21 0.65
CA LEU A 234 13.24 -11.44 1.33
C LEU A 234 12.88 -12.52 0.29
N ASP A 235 13.44 -13.71 0.43
CA ASP A 235 12.98 -14.87 -0.34
C ASP A 235 11.66 -15.36 0.24
N ILE A 236 10.57 -14.80 -0.27
CA ILE A 236 9.23 -15.10 0.21
C ILE A 236 8.79 -16.54 -0.07
N THR A 237 9.51 -17.26 -0.92
CA THR A 237 9.20 -18.65 -1.28
C THR A 237 9.70 -19.65 -0.25
N SER A 238 10.64 -19.21 0.61
CA SER A 238 11.24 -19.95 1.72
C SER A 238 10.44 -19.79 3.01
N GLU A 239 9.94 -20.91 3.55
CA GLU A 239 9.19 -20.90 4.82
C GLU A 239 10.05 -20.38 5.99
N SER A 240 11.33 -20.74 6.03
CA SER A 240 12.27 -20.26 7.04
C SER A 240 12.49 -18.74 6.96
N ALA A 241 12.59 -18.19 5.75
CA ALA A 241 12.73 -16.74 5.56
C ALA A 241 11.46 -16.00 5.98
N VAL A 242 10.28 -16.50 5.61
CA VAL A 242 8.99 -15.93 6.03
C VAL A 242 8.82 -16.03 7.55
N HIS A 243 9.24 -17.14 8.17
CA HIS A 243 9.22 -17.29 9.63
C HIS A 243 10.15 -16.29 10.31
N TRP A 244 11.37 -16.10 9.80
CA TRP A 244 12.31 -15.07 10.26
C TRP A 244 11.68 -13.68 10.16
N PHE A 245 11.10 -13.31 9.01
CA PHE A 245 10.48 -12.01 8.83
C PHE A 245 9.33 -11.79 9.83
N LYS A 246 8.47 -12.79 10.02
CA LYS A 246 7.39 -12.75 11.02
C LYS A 246 7.92 -12.64 12.45
N SER A 247 9.06 -13.26 12.79
CA SER A 247 9.65 -13.13 14.13
C SER A 247 10.14 -11.72 14.42
N GLN A 248 10.67 -11.01 13.41
CA GLN A 248 11.03 -9.60 13.55
C GLN A 248 9.80 -8.73 13.86
N LEU A 249 8.67 -8.99 13.19
CA LEU A 249 7.41 -8.29 13.45
C LEU A 249 6.83 -8.59 14.84
N ARG A 250 7.05 -9.80 15.37
CA ARG A 250 6.69 -10.13 16.76
C ARG A 250 7.51 -9.29 17.75
N GLY A 251 8.80 -9.08 17.51
CA GLY A 251 9.61 -8.20 18.37
C GLY A 251 9.08 -6.77 18.43
N LEU A 252 8.54 -6.23 17.33
CA LEU A 252 7.86 -4.92 17.34
C LEU A 252 6.54 -4.96 18.10
N ARG A 253 5.77 -6.06 18.01
CA ARG A 253 4.53 -6.26 18.79
C ARG A 253 4.80 -6.27 20.29
N ASP A 254 5.92 -6.86 20.71
CA ASP A 254 6.33 -6.88 22.13
C ASP A 254 6.59 -5.46 22.68
N MET A 255 6.86 -4.49 21.80
CA MET A 255 6.97 -3.05 22.12
C MET A 255 5.64 -2.30 22.01
N SER A 256 4.49 -2.99 21.99
CA SER A 256 3.15 -2.41 21.80
C SER A 256 2.92 -1.72 20.44
N VAL A 257 3.62 -2.14 19.39
CA VAL A 257 3.28 -1.76 18.01
C VAL A 257 2.13 -2.65 17.52
N HIS A 258 0.99 -2.05 17.16
CA HIS A 258 -0.26 -2.74 16.76
C HIS A 258 -0.50 -2.71 15.23
N GLY A 259 0.09 -1.76 14.53
CA GLY A 259 -0.06 -1.60 13.08
C GLY A 259 1.21 -1.85 12.28
N PHE A 260 1.08 -2.39 11.07
CA PHE A 260 2.18 -2.44 10.11
C PHE A 260 1.77 -1.87 8.76
N LEU A 261 2.59 -0.96 8.22
CA LEU A 261 2.49 -0.49 6.86
C LEU A 261 3.51 -1.26 6.03
N PHE A 262 3.03 -2.22 5.25
CA PHE A 262 3.83 -3.07 4.38
C PHE A 262 4.19 -2.31 3.11
N ALA A 263 5.34 -1.62 3.14
CA ALA A 263 5.90 -0.90 2.02
C ALA A 263 6.71 -1.81 1.08
N GLY A 264 6.73 -1.47 -0.21
CA GLY A 264 7.40 -2.30 -1.22
C GLY A 264 6.57 -3.53 -1.58
N GLY A 265 7.23 -4.65 -1.88
CA GLY A 265 6.58 -5.89 -2.34
C GLY A 265 6.24 -5.91 -3.84
N HIS A 266 6.63 -4.87 -4.58
CA HIS A 266 6.41 -4.78 -6.01
C HIS A 266 7.25 -5.81 -6.78
N ALA A 267 6.63 -6.52 -7.71
CA ALA A 267 7.30 -7.52 -8.55
C ALA A 267 8.45 -6.91 -9.37
N ALA A 268 8.28 -5.68 -9.84
CA ALA A 268 9.33 -4.97 -10.56
C ALA A 268 10.60 -4.75 -9.73
N SER A 269 10.53 -4.78 -8.39
CA SER A 269 11.71 -4.65 -7.52
C SER A 269 12.63 -5.87 -7.55
N LEU A 270 12.13 -7.03 -8.02
CA LEU A 270 12.95 -8.23 -8.24
C LEU A 270 13.90 -8.10 -9.43
N PHE A 271 13.69 -7.13 -10.32
CA PHE A 271 14.46 -7.02 -11.56
C PHE A 271 15.34 -5.77 -11.54
N PRO A 272 16.58 -5.88 -11.03
CA PRO A 272 17.61 -4.92 -11.39
C PRO A 272 17.79 -4.90 -12.91
N ARG A 273 18.48 -3.88 -13.45
CA ARG A 273 18.56 -3.65 -14.90
C ARG A 273 18.97 -4.93 -15.66
N HIS A 274 18.28 -5.25 -16.75
CA HIS A 274 18.63 -6.38 -17.62
C HIS A 274 18.66 -7.73 -16.88
N THR A 275 17.75 -7.93 -15.93
CA THR A 275 17.60 -9.18 -15.18
C THR A 275 16.34 -9.90 -15.62
N LEU A 276 16.46 -11.20 -15.90
CA LEU A 276 15.33 -12.05 -16.28
C LEU A 276 14.82 -12.83 -15.06
N GLN A 277 13.60 -13.35 -15.14
CA GLN A 277 13.03 -14.22 -14.11
C GLN A 277 13.87 -15.47 -13.85
N SER A 278 14.51 -16.02 -14.88
CA SER A 278 15.44 -17.16 -14.74
C SER A 278 16.73 -16.82 -14.00
N ASP A 279 17.06 -15.54 -13.81
CA ASP A 279 18.21 -15.13 -12.99
C ASP A 279 17.89 -15.12 -11.50
N LEU A 280 16.62 -15.20 -11.11
CA LEU A 280 16.20 -15.23 -9.72
C LEU A 280 16.40 -16.62 -9.14
N VAL A 281 17.19 -16.69 -8.06
CA VAL A 281 17.44 -17.91 -7.30
C VAL A 281 16.71 -17.81 -5.97
N THR A 282 15.60 -18.54 -5.88
CA THR A 282 14.73 -18.63 -4.70
C THR A 282 14.58 -20.08 -4.27
N ASN A 283 14.14 -20.31 -3.03
CA ASN A 283 13.92 -21.65 -2.47
C ASN A 283 12.94 -22.48 -3.31
N ARG A 284 11.90 -21.84 -3.85
CA ARG A 284 11.03 -22.40 -4.90
C ARG A 284 10.87 -21.40 -6.02
N SER A 285 10.93 -21.85 -7.27
CA SER A 285 10.75 -20.97 -8.43
C SER A 285 9.37 -20.33 -8.42
N LEU A 286 9.32 -19.03 -8.67
CA LEU A 286 8.08 -18.30 -8.90
C LEU A 286 7.46 -18.70 -10.25
N LEU A 287 6.15 -18.94 -10.26
CA LEU A 287 5.38 -19.15 -11.49
C LEU A 287 5.36 -17.91 -12.37
N HIS A 288 5.38 -16.73 -11.73
CA HIS A 288 5.32 -15.43 -12.37
C HIS A 288 5.82 -14.37 -11.37
N PRO A 289 6.42 -13.26 -11.81
CA PRO A 289 6.97 -12.29 -10.85
C PRO A 289 5.94 -11.65 -9.92
N ASN A 290 4.72 -11.37 -10.39
CA ASN A 290 3.63 -10.88 -9.52
C ASN A 290 3.23 -11.86 -8.40
N GLN A 291 3.60 -13.14 -8.47
CA GLN A 291 3.41 -14.07 -7.37
C GLN A 291 4.17 -13.61 -6.11
N TYR A 292 5.30 -12.91 -6.27
CA TYR A 292 6.00 -12.29 -5.14
C TYR A 292 5.11 -11.27 -4.41
N THR A 293 4.43 -10.40 -5.16
CA THR A 293 3.50 -9.41 -4.59
C THR A 293 2.29 -10.08 -3.95
N GLU A 294 1.73 -11.12 -4.57
CA GLU A 294 0.65 -11.93 -3.98
C GLU A 294 1.08 -12.49 -2.62
N MET A 295 2.21 -13.19 -2.57
CA MET A 295 2.73 -13.81 -1.34
C MET A 295 3.05 -12.76 -0.26
N TYR A 296 3.49 -11.55 -0.64
CA TYR A 296 3.72 -10.46 0.31
C TYR A 296 2.39 -9.96 0.91
N GLY A 297 1.36 -9.86 0.08
CA GLY A 297 -0.01 -9.64 0.51
C GLY A 297 -0.53 -10.71 1.48
N GLU A 298 -0.18 -11.99 1.27
CA GLU A 298 -0.52 -13.09 2.20
C GLU A 298 0.11 -12.90 3.58
N ILE A 299 1.37 -12.47 3.63
CA ILE A 299 2.06 -12.20 4.89
C ILE A 299 1.34 -11.08 5.64
N ALA A 300 1.10 -9.95 4.95
CA ALA A 300 0.37 -8.81 5.52
C ALA A 300 -1.02 -9.22 6.00
N GLY A 301 -1.76 -9.97 5.18
CA GLY A 301 -3.08 -10.50 5.52
C GLY A 301 -3.08 -11.36 6.78
N SER A 302 -2.10 -12.27 6.92
CA SER A 302 -1.97 -13.12 8.11
C SER A 302 -1.72 -12.35 9.41
N ILE A 303 -1.27 -11.10 9.31
CA ILE A 303 -1.01 -10.20 10.46
C ILE A 303 -2.17 -9.24 10.69
N ALA A 304 -2.94 -8.92 9.64
CA ALA A 304 -4.13 -8.08 9.67
C ALA A 304 -5.37 -8.79 10.25
N MET A 305 -5.38 -10.13 10.25
CA MET A 305 -6.49 -10.88 10.83
C MET A 305 -6.67 -10.48 12.30
N PRO A 306 -7.90 -10.18 12.76
CA PRO A 306 -8.15 -9.83 14.15
C PRO A 306 -7.87 -11.05 15.04
N THR A 307 -6.62 -11.22 15.46
CA THR A 307 -6.29 -11.98 16.67
C THR A 307 -6.73 -11.14 17.86
N ALA A 308 -6.70 -11.72 19.06
CA ALA A 308 -7.00 -11.01 20.31
C ALA A 308 -6.20 -9.69 20.51
N ASP A 309 -5.13 -9.49 19.72
CA ASP A 309 -4.11 -8.45 19.89
C ASP A 309 -4.34 -7.18 19.03
N ARG A 310 -5.52 -7.01 18.41
CA ARG A 310 -5.91 -5.78 17.69
C ARG A 310 -4.98 -5.38 16.54
N GLY A 311 -4.33 -6.36 15.91
CA GLY A 311 -3.43 -6.13 14.79
C GLY A 311 -4.15 -5.56 13.57
N TYR A 312 -3.52 -4.60 12.88
CA TYR A 312 -4.01 -4.09 11.59
C TYR A 312 -2.86 -3.91 10.59
N SER A 313 -3.19 -3.92 9.30
CA SER A 313 -2.21 -3.74 8.24
C SER A 313 -2.68 -2.79 7.15
N ILE A 314 -1.72 -2.00 6.66
CA ILE A 314 -1.83 -1.22 5.45
C ILE A 314 -0.86 -1.84 4.45
N LEU A 315 -1.31 -2.16 3.24
CA LEU A 315 -0.51 -2.83 2.22
C LEU A 315 -0.17 -1.83 1.11
N GLY A 316 1.10 -1.73 0.71
CA GLY A 316 1.58 -0.79 -0.30
C GLY A 316 1.68 -1.34 -1.73
N SER A 317 1.43 -2.63 -1.94
CA SER A 317 1.37 -3.26 -3.27
C SER A 317 0.44 -4.47 -3.27
N GLY A 318 -0.27 -4.71 -4.37
CA GLY A 318 -1.29 -5.77 -4.43
C GLY A 318 -1.41 -6.41 -5.80
N TYR A 319 -1.45 -7.74 -5.78
CA TYR A 319 -1.82 -8.62 -6.89
C TYR A 319 -2.51 -9.85 -6.30
N LEU A 320 -3.75 -10.13 -6.67
CA LEU A 320 -4.56 -11.24 -6.11
C LEU A 320 -4.66 -11.27 -4.57
N ALA A 321 -4.45 -10.12 -3.92
CA ALA A 321 -4.37 -10.01 -2.46
C ALA A 321 -5.72 -9.68 -1.78
N GLN A 322 -6.82 -9.63 -2.53
CA GLN A 322 -8.11 -9.09 -2.09
C GLN A 322 -8.81 -9.93 -1.00
N LYS A 323 -8.35 -11.16 -0.75
CA LYS A 323 -8.94 -12.08 0.24
C LYS A 323 -8.61 -11.73 1.70
N HIS A 324 -7.93 -10.62 1.95
CA HIS A 324 -7.54 -10.17 3.29
C HIS A 324 -8.11 -8.79 3.66
N GLY A 325 -8.29 -8.56 4.96
CA GLY A 325 -8.85 -7.34 5.54
C GLY A 325 -7.83 -6.23 5.83
N PHE A 326 -6.99 -5.87 4.85
CA PHE A 326 -6.08 -4.72 4.96
C PHE A 326 -6.63 -3.47 4.27
N VAL A 327 -6.02 -2.31 4.55
CA VAL A 327 -6.19 -1.09 3.77
C VAL A 327 -5.12 -1.01 2.68
N ALA A 328 -5.50 -0.81 1.43
CA ALA A 328 -4.56 -0.57 0.33
C ALA A 328 -4.03 0.87 0.39
N ASP A 329 -2.71 1.05 0.44
CA ASP A 329 -2.04 2.34 0.27
C ASP A 329 -1.67 2.54 -1.20
N ALA A 330 -2.52 3.28 -1.91
CA ALA A 330 -2.32 3.62 -3.31
C ALA A 330 -1.35 4.80 -3.51
N GLY A 331 -0.70 5.29 -2.44
CA GLY A 331 0.29 6.35 -2.47
C GLY A 331 1.69 5.90 -2.91
N PRO A 332 2.70 6.79 -2.76
CA PRO A 332 2.58 8.18 -2.33
C PRO A 332 1.94 9.06 -3.40
N PHE A 333 1.28 10.14 -2.96
CA PHE A 333 0.77 11.21 -3.83
C PHE A 333 1.63 12.46 -3.68
N GLY A 334 1.83 13.19 -4.76
CA GLY A 334 2.59 14.43 -4.79
C GLY A 334 1.74 15.63 -4.36
N SER A 335 2.39 16.62 -3.76
CA SER A 335 1.82 17.93 -3.44
C SER A 335 1.59 18.75 -4.72
N ALA A 336 0.58 18.36 -5.49
CA ALA A 336 0.25 18.91 -6.79
C ALA A 336 -1.26 18.84 -7.09
N TRP A 337 -1.73 19.59 -8.08
CA TRP A 337 -3.12 19.60 -8.54
C TRP A 337 -3.39 18.66 -9.73
N ASP A 338 -2.41 17.88 -10.19
CA ASP A 338 -2.49 17.16 -11.46
C ASP A 338 -3.08 15.74 -11.36
N HIS A 339 -3.13 15.05 -12.51
CA HIS A 339 -3.59 13.66 -12.65
C HIS A 339 -2.47 12.62 -12.54
N ARG A 340 -1.21 13.03 -12.39
CA ARG A 340 -0.04 12.13 -12.41
C ARG A 340 0.34 11.55 -11.04
N LYS A 341 -0.36 12.00 -9.99
CA LYS A 341 -0.38 11.62 -8.56
C LYS A 341 -0.62 12.84 -7.67
N GLY A 342 -1.14 13.95 -8.21
CA GLY A 342 -1.71 15.05 -7.43
C GLY A 342 -3.19 14.86 -7.05
N LEU A 343 -3.84 15.93 -6.58
CA LEU A 343 -5.22 15.91 -6.09
C LEU A 343 -6.22 15.34 -7.09
N LYS A 344 -6.07 15.64 -8.39
CA LYS A 344 -7.01 15.14 -9.42
C LYS A 344 -6.88 13.64 -9.69
N ALA A 345 -5.84 12.99 -9.20
CA ALA A 345 -5.69 11.53 -9.28
C ALA A 345 -6.40 10.79 -8.13
N VAL A 346 -6.71 11.47 -7.02
CA VAL A 346 -7.25 10.83 -5.80
C VAL A 346 -8.54 10.05 -6.07
N ILE A 347 -9.57 10.70 -6.64
CA ILE A 347 -10.85 10.06 -6.94
C ILE A 347 -10.67 8.92 -7.97
N PRO A 348 -10.03 9.12 -9.14
CA PRO A 348 -9.79 8.04 -10.10
C PRO A 348 -9.03 6.85 -9.50
N THR A 349 -8.01 7.08 -8.68
CA THR A 349 -7.24 6.01 -8.03
C THR A 349 -8.11 5.24 -7.03
N THR A 350 -8.84 5.93 -6.15
CA THR A 350 -9.74 5.27 -5.19
C THR A 350 -10.81 4.42 -5.89
N ILE A 351 -11.43 4.94 -6.95
CA ILE A 351 -12.40 4.19 -7.76
C ILE A 351 -11.75 2.97 -8.43
N THR A 352 -10.56 3.15 -9.00
CA THR A 352 -9.83 2.07 -9.67
C THR A 352 -9.50 0.95 -8.70
N CYS A 353 -8.93 1.26 -7.53
CA CYS A 353 -8.67 0.28 -6.48
C CYS A 353 -9.96 -0.44 -6.05
N GLY A 354 -11.06 0.28 -5.86
CA GLY A 354 -12.36 -0.31 -5.58
C GLY A 354 -12.79 -1.32 -6.63
N LEU A 355 -12.73 -0.96 -7.92
CA LEU A 355 -13.07 -1.84 -9.05
C LEU A 355 -12.11 -3.04 -9.21
N LEU A 356 -10.89 -2.95 -8.70
CA LEU A 356 -9.93 -4.05 -8.65
C LEU A 356 -10.16 -4.97 -7.42
N GLY A 357 -11.17 -4.69 -6.60
CA GLY A 357 -11.48 -5.47 -5.40
C GLY A 357 -10.72 -5.02 -4.16
N TYR A 358 -10.23 -3.78 -4.12
CA TYR A 358 -9.62 -3.13 -2.95
C TYR A 358 -10.50 -1.96 -2.47
N PRO A 359 -11.64 -2.25 -1.80
CA PRO A 359 -12.60 -1.23 -1.40
C PRO A 359 -12.12 -0.35 -0.24
N PHE A 360 -11.18 -0.86 0.57
CA PHE A 360 -10.54 -0.13 1.66
C PHE A 360 -9.21 0.42 1.16
N VAL A 361 -9.18 1.71 0.84
CA VAL A 361 -8.03 2.34 0.21
C VAL A 361 -7.77 3.71 0.79
N VAL A 362 -6.50 4.01 0.97
CA VAL A 362 -5.98 5.36 1.22
C VAL A 362 -5.22 5.84 -0.01
N ALA A 363 -5.57 7.02 -0.51
CA ALA A 363 -4.99 7.62 -1.71
C ALA A 363 -4.05 8.77 -1.34
N GLY A 364 -3.04 8.43 -0.52
CA GLY A 364 -2.02 9.35 -0.01
C GLY A 364 -2.50 10.30 1.10
N PRO A 365 -1.55 10.96 1.79
CA PRO A 365 -1.87 11.90 2.86
C PRO A 365 -2.48 13.19 2.33
N VAL A 366 -3.32 13.82 3.14
CA VAL A 366 -3.94 15.12 2.85
C VAL A 366 -2.87 16.16 2.43
N GLY A 367 -3.08 16.74 1.25
CA GLY A 367 -2.22 17.74 0.64
C GLY A 367 -1.04 17.17 -0.18
N GLY A 368 -0.84 15.85 -0.16
CA GLY A 368 0.27 15.19 -0.86
C GLY A 368 1.64 15.47 -0.22
N LEU A 369 2.66 14.76 -0.67
CA LEU A 369 4.04 14.90 -0.19
C LEU A 369 4.89 15.69 -1.19
N SER A 370 5.88 16.42 -0.68
CA SER A 370 6.87 17.13 -1.50
C SER A 370 8.26 16.53 -1.28
N PHE A 371 9.00 16.29 -2.36
CA PHE A 371 10.39 15.82 -2.28
C PHE A 371 11.32 16.81 -1.57
N SER A 372 10.99 18.11 -1.62
CA SER A 372 11.75 19.15 -0.91
C SER A 372 11.37 19.26 0.58
N GLY A 373 10.42 18.47 1.07
CA GLY A 373 9.93 18.56 2.45
C GLY A 373 9.14 19.86 2.72
N THR A 374 8.68 20.54 1.67
CA THR A 374 7.85 21.75 1.81
C THR A 374 6.37 21.39 2.00
N PRO A 375 5.66 22.00 2.96
CA PRO A 375 4.22 21.83 3.09
C PRO A 375 3.46 22.23 1.81
N PRO A 376 2.29 21.63 1.54
CA PRO A 376 1.41 22.06 0.46
C PRO A 376 0.91 23.48 0.67
N SER A 377 0.46 24.14 -0.41
CA SER A 377 -0.23 25.42 -0.26
C SER A 377 -1.47 25.27 0.61
N LYS A 378 -1.83 26.33 1.34
CA LYS A 378 -3.02 26.35 2.22
C LYS A 378 -4.28 25.91 1.47
N GLU A 379 -4.47 26.39 0.24
CA GLU A 379 -5.64 26.03 -0.57
C GLU A 379 -5.63 24.55 -0.94
N LEU A 380 -4.50 24.02 -1.43
CA LEU A 380 -4.37 22.61 -1.80
C LEU A 380 -4.69 21.71 -0.59
N TYR A 381 -4.14 22.04 0.58
CA TYR A 381 -4.40 21.32 1.82
C TYR A 381 -5.89 21.30 2.17
N VAL A 382 -6.55 22.46 2.18
CA VAL A 382 -7.98 22.58 2.53
C VAL A 382 -8.87 21.82 1.55
N ARG A 383 -8.60 21.90 0.23
CA ARG A 383 -9.37 21.16 -0.78
C ARG A 383 -9.15 19.67 -0.68
N TRP A 384 -7.91 19.23 -0.46
CA TRP A 384 -7.59 17.82 -0.29
C TRP A 384 -8.23 17.25 0.97
N LEU A 385 -8.18 17.97 2.10
CA LEU A 385 -8.82 17.55 3.33
C LEU A 385 -10.33 17.37 3.14
N SER A 386 -10.96 18.36 2.50
CA SER A 386 -12.39 18.33 2.21
C SER A 386 -12.76 17.10 1.37
N LEU A 387 -11.97 16.75 0.36
CA LEU A 387 -12.14 15.52 -0.42
C LEU A 387 -11.90 14.26 0.42
N ALA A 388 -10.77 14.19 1.12
CA ALA A 388 -10.33 13.00 1.84
C ALA A 388 -11.34 12.55 2.91
N THR A 389 -12.08 13.48 3.51
CA THR A 389 -13.12 13.14 4.50
C THR A 389 -14.25 12.27 3.97
N TYR A 390 -14.42 12.17 2.64
CA TYR A 390 -15.42 11.32 1.98
C TYR A 390 -14.82 10.05 1.34
N LEU A 391 -13.52 9.80 1.51
CA LEU A 391 -12.86 8.60 1.00
C LEU A 391 -12.95 7.42 1.98
N PRO A 392 -12.71 6.16 1.54
CA PRO A 392 -12.78 4.99 2.42
C PRO A 392 -11.86 5.06 3.64
N ALA A 393 -10.64 5.57 3.47
CA ALA A 393 -9.70 5.87 4.54
C ALA A 393 -9.06 7.24 4.32
N LEU A 394 -8.58 7.87 5.40
CA LEU A 394 -7.97 9.20 5.39
C LEU A 394 -6.64 9.17 6.14
N GLU A 395 -5.58 9.67 5.51
CA GLU A 395 -4.26 9.84 6.11
C GLU A 395 -3.89 11.32 6.22
N MET A 396 -3.23 11.68 7.32
CA MET A 396 -2.68 13.01 7.58
C MET A 396 -1.20 12.93 7.91
N ALA A 397 -0.36 13.54 7.07
CA ALA A 397 1.06 13.72 7.33
C ALA A 397 1.39 15.18 7.69
N TRP A 398 0.77 16.14 6.98
CA TRP A 398 0.87 17.56 7.29
C TRP A 398 -0.20 17.98 8.30
N GLY A 399 0.24 18.66 9.37
CA GLY A 399 -0.66 19.20 10.38
C GLY A 399 -1.32 20.52 9.95
N PRO A 400 -2.59 20.76 10.29
CA PRO A 400 -3.27 22.01 9.95
C PRO A 400 -2.67 23.23 10.66
N TRP A 401 -1.91 23.01 11.74
CA TRP A 401 -1.21 24.03 12.51
C TRP A 401 -0.03 24.68 11.77
N LEU A 402 0.32 24.18 10.58
CA LEU A 402 1.32 24.81 9.71
C LEU A 402 0.80 26.09 9.03
N TYR A 403 -0.51 26.36 9.14
CA TYR A 403 -1.17 27.48 8.49
C TYR A 403 -1.68 28.49 9.53
N ASP A 404 -2.97 28.45 9.86
CA ASP A 404 -3.60 29.38 10.79
C ASP A 404 -4.80 28.72 11.51
N GLN A 405 -5.36 29.46 12.47
CA GLN A 405 -6.47 28.99 13.30
C GLN A 405 -7.70 28.59 12.48
N THR A 406 -7.94 29.24 11.33
CA THR A 406 -9.06 28.92 10.45
C THR A 406 -8.88 27.52 9.86
N VAL A 407 -7.68 27.18 9.40
CA VAL A 407 -7.37 25.84 8.88
C VAL A 407 -7.44 24.78 9.98
N ILE A 408 -6.97 25.09 11.19
CA ILE A 408 -7.08 24.19 12.35
C ILE A 408 -8.55 23.89 12.67
N ASN A 409 -9.38 24.93 12.75
CA ASN A 409 -10.81 24.78 13.05
C ASN A 409 -11.55 24.04 11.94
N HIS A 410 -11.24 24.34 10.67
CA HIS A 410 -11.78 23.61 9.51
C HIS A 410 -11.41 22.13 9.57
N ALA A 411 -10.13 21.83 9.82
CA ALA A 411 -9.66 20.45 9.91
C ALA A 411 -10.33 19.68 11.04
N ARG A 412 -10.44 20.28 12.23
CA ARG A 412 -11.16 19.70 13.36
C ARG A 412 -12.62 19.39 12.98
N SER A 413 -13.33 20.38 12.43
CA SER A 413 -14.73 20.21 12.04
C SER A 413 -14.92 19.11 10.99
N MET A 414 -14.06 19.04 9.99
CA MET A 414 -14.13 18.01 8.95
C MET A 414 -13.85 16.60 9.49
N LEU A 415 -12.87 16.46 10.39
CA LEU A 415 -12.54 15.18 11.02
C LEU A 415 -13.64 14.71 11.99
N GLU A 416 -14.18 15.62 12.79
CA GLU A 416 -15.33 15.35 13.68
C GLU A 416 -16.58 15.00 12.86
N PHE A 417 -16.85 15.73 11.77
CA PHE A 417 -17.97 15.43 10.86
C PHE A 417 -17.84 14.03 10.26
N ARG A 418 -16.64 13.63 9.83
CA ARG A 418 -16.39 12.27 9.36
C ARG A 418 -16.76 11.23 10.44
N GLN A 419 -16.31 11.43 11.67
CA GLN A 419 -16.46 10.45 12.75
C GLN A 419 -17.86 10.37 13.32
N LEU A 420 -18.51 11.52 13.53
CA LEU A 420 -19.77 11.63 14.25
C LEU A 420 -20.98 11.59 13.31
N VAL A 421 -20.80 11.91 12.02
CA VAL A 421 -21.89 11.96 11.04
C VAL A 421 -21.66 10.96 9.91
N LEU A 422 -20.58 11.10 9.12
CA LEU A 422 -20.41 10.26 7.94
C LEU A 422 -20.24 8.79 8.28
N TRP A 423 -19.49 8.49 9.34
CA TRP A 423 -19.19 7.14 9.74
C TRP A 423 -20.43 6.33 10.16
N PRO A 424 -21.17 6.73 11.20
CA PRO A 424 -22.35 5.97 11.64
C PRO A 424 -23.49 6.00 10.61
N LYS A 425 -23.61 7.07 9.81
CA LYS A 425 -24.71 7.21 8.85
C LYS A 425 -24.48 6.49 7.53
N TYR A 426 -23.22 6.35 7.09
CA TYR A 426 -22.92 5.83 5.75
C TYR A 426 -21.75 4.82 5.74
N PHE A 427 -20.58 5.16 6.30
CA PHE A 427 -19.41 4.31 6.09
C PHE A 427 -19.49 2.95 6.79
N ALA A 428 -20.06 2.85 7.99
CA ALA A 428 -20.12 1.58 8.72
C ALA A 428 -20.85 0.51 7.90
N GLU A 429 -22.02 0.83 7.34
CA GLU A 429 -22.79 -0.07 6.48
C GLU A 429 -22.06 -0.37 5.16
N LEU A 430 -21.46 0.63 4.52
CA LEU A 430 -20.70 0.45 3.28
C LEU A 430 -19.46 -0.44 3.48
N VAL A 431 -18.81 -0.34 4.63
CA VAL A 431 -17.65 -1.17 5.00
C VAL A 431 -18.08 -2.63 5.18
N GLU A 432 -19.21 -2.87 5.83
CA GLU A 432 -19.77 -4.22 5.94
C GLU A 432 -20.20 -4.79 4.58
N GLU A 433 -20.89 -3.99 3.76
CA GLU A 433 -21.29 -4.39 2.41
C GLU A 433 -20.05 -4.74 1.57
N ALA A 434 -19.02 -3.91 1.61
CA ALA A 434 -17.77 -4.12 0.90
C ALA A 434 -17.04 -5.39 1.37
N ALA A 435 -17.05 -5.68 2.67
CA ALA A 435 -16.47 -6.91 3.20
C ALA A 435 -17.23 -8.16 2.73
N LYS A 436 -18.56 -8.12 2.74
CA LYS A 436 -19.43 -9.26 2.39
C LYS A 436 -19.51 -9.52 0.87
N THR A 437 -19.53 -8.46 0.07
CA THR A 437 -19.88 -8.54 -1.36
C THR A 437 -18.75 -8.13 -2.30
N GLY A 438 -17.70 -7.50 -1.78
CA GLY A 438 -16.65 -6.87 -2.59
C GLY A 438 -17.12 -5.64 -3.38
N THR A 439 -18.32 -5.11 -3.09
CA THR A 439 -18.80 -3.87 -3.71
C THR A 439 -17.93 -2.69 -3.27
N PRO A 440 -17.46 -1.83 -4.19
CA PRO A 440 -16.67 -0.65 -3.84
C PRO A 440 -17.43 0.32 -2.92
N ILE A 441 -16.71 0.95 -1.97
CA ILE A 441 -17.26 2.01 -1.12
C ILE A 441 -17.46 3.29 -1.95
N LEU A 442 -16.44 3.74 -2.66
CA LEU A 442 -16.55 4.85 -3.63
C LEU A 442 -16.93 4.28 -5.01
N ARG A 443 -18.00 4.82 -5.60
CA ARG A 443 -18.62 4.28 -6.82
C ARG A 443 -18.65 5.38 -7.91
N PRO A 444 -18.25 5.08 -9.17
CA PRO A 444 -18.24 6.03 -10.29
C PRO A 444 -19.63 6.34 -10.85
#